data_AF-A0A445D7H9-F1
#
_entry.id   AF-A0A445D7H9-F1
#
_cell.length_a   1.000
_cell.length_b   1.000
_cell.length_c   1.000
_cell.angle_alpha   90.00
_cell.angle_beta   90.00
_cell.angle_gamma   90.00
#
_symmetry.space_group_name_H-M   'P 1'
#
loop_
_entity.id
_entity.type
_entity.pdbx_description
1 polymer ?
#
loop_
_entity_poly.entity_id
_entity_poly.type
_entity_poly.pdbx_seq_one_letter_code
_entity_poly.pdbx_strand_id
1 'polypeptide(L)'
;MAESATDESLLARIQQLEQERDELRKDIEQLCMQQAGPGYLAVATRMHFQRTAGLEQEIESLKKKVAACTRDNLNLQEELSEAYRIKSQLADLHNAEVSKNMEAEKQVKFFQGCVAAAFAERDQAIIEAEKAKEKEEIMSQQINGIHQRIEELTSDCVKLKEFNDALQIDLSKQIELSVNFKMVVNKFVQIRQGSLEEFEDTSWDDKCACLLHDPDALWSFNDASTSKYISALEEQLETLRNSVDRLQNKLRVGLEIENHLKKRVTILEKKQNSMDKVVDNGIADLKHHHSQYKEHIMNLLNDGESSIKSIINVIDERVRSFYQSTMPYLIPQRDGQLEDHECRDVHIRPQTKPVSSSKSDPSLVELEAGGKGDRFDALAVALQEKVAALLLLSQQEERHLLERNMNAALQQKIEELQRNLVQVTNEKVKALVEFAQLKQEHQLLIEKLDQETKHGKAMVSVGERKLITHERDGSLKNLLKKTYLSRWIGPLDKSGNEVDSNPNNEGKFLNKRSTSMDFARQVFY
;
A
#
# COMPACT_ATOMS: atom_id res chain seq x y z
N MET A 1 40.45 -23.06 -144.71
CA MET A 1 41.57 -23.96 -144.34
C MET A 1 41.96 -23.75 -142.87
N ALA A 2 41.05 -24.03 -141.92
CA ALA A 2 41.28 -23.75 -140.49
C ALA A 2 40.91 -24.90 -139.53
N GLU A 3 40.44 -26.05 -140.04
CA GLU A 3 39.96 -27.18 -139.21
C GLU A 3 40.99 -28.30 -138.99
N SER A 4 42.14 -28.33 -139.71
CA SER A 4 43.15 -29.39 -139.54
C SER A 4 44.20 -29.10 -138.46
N ALA A 5 44.37 -27.84 -138.04
CA ALA A 5 45.34 -27.46 -137.00
C ALA A 5 44.80 -27.69 -135.57
N THR A 6 43.48 -27.78 -135.41
CA THR A 6 42.81 -28.04 -134.13
C THR A 6 42.86 -29.51 -133.72
N ASP A 7 42.83 -30.45 -134.67
CA ASP A 7 42.89 -31.90 -134.37
C ASP A 7 44.28 -32.33 -133.89
N GLU A 8 45.35 -31.79 -134.47
CA GLU A 8 46.73 -32.07 -134.04
C GLU A 8 47.03 -31.50 -132.64
N SER A 9 46.50 -30.30 -132.34
CA SER A 9 46.58 -29.70 -131.00
C SER A 9 45.78 -30.49 -129.96
N LEU A 10 44.62 -31.05 -130.33
CA LEU A 10 43.81 -31.88 -129.45
C LEU A 10 44.47 -33.24 -129.19
N LEU A 11 45.06 -33.86 -130.21
CA LEU A 11 45.83 -35.10 -130.07
C LEU A 11 47.07 -34.92 -129.18
N ALA A 12 47.82 -33.83 -129.34
CA ALA A 12 48.95 -33.51 -128.47
C ALA A 12 48.50 -33.27 -127.02
N ARG A 13 47.35 -32.61 -126.82
CA ARG A 13 46.77 -32.42 -125.48
C ARG A 13 46.31 -33.72 -124.84
N ILE A 14 45.76 -34.65 -125.62
CA ILE A 14 45.39 -35.99 -125.15
C ILE A 14 46.65 -36.73 -124.71
N GLN A 15 47.70 -36.80 -125.52
CA GLN A 15 48.96 -37.45 -125.15
C GLN A 15 49.59 -36.86 -123.89
N GLN A 16 49.55 -35.53 -123.74
CA GLN A 16 50.02 -34.86 -122.53
C GLN A 16 49.19 -35.28 -121.30
N LEU A 17 47.86 -35.31 -121.42
CA LEU A 17 46.98 -35.74 -120.33
C LEU A 17 47.16 -37.23 -120.01
N GLU A 18 47.45 -38.07 -121.00
CA GLU A 18 47.76 -39.47 -120.79
C GLU A 18 49.07 -39.64 -120.03
N GLN A 19 50.09 -38.84 -120.35
CA GLN A 19 51.35 -38.82 -119.62
C GLN A 19 51.19 -38.28 -118.19
N GLU A 20 50.46 -37.17 -118.00
CA GLU A 20 50.14 -36.64 -116.66
C GLU A 20 49.34 -37.65 -115.83
N ARG A 21 48.40 -38.38 -116.46
CA ARG A 21 47.62 -39.45 -115.82
C ARG A 21 48.50 -40.63 -115.44
N ASP A 22 49.48 -41.00 -116.26
CA ASP A 22 50.41 -42.10 -115.96
C ASP A 22 51.46 -41.70 -114.89
N GLU A 23 51.90 -40.44 -114.88
CA GLU A 23 52.75 -39.88 -113.82
C GLU A 23 51.98 -39.81 -112.48
N LEU A 24 50.75 -39.28 -112.48
CA LEU A 24 49.89 -39.28 -111.30
C LEU A 24 49.61 -40.69 -110.78
N ARG A 25 49.43 -41.66 -111.69
CA ARG A 25 49.25 -43.06 -111.30
C ARG A 25 50.49 -43.63 -110.62
N LYS A 26 51.69 -43.34 -111.13
CA LYS A 26 52.96 -43.72 -110.48
C LYS A 26 53.12 -43.07 -109.11
N ASP A 27 52.76 -41.79 -108.97
CA ASP A 27 52.81 -41.07 -107.70
C ASP A 27 51.84 -41.67 -106.67
N ILE A 28 50.61 -42.01 -107.09
CA ILE A 28 49.62 -42.70 -106.25
C ILE A 28 50.12 -44.09 -105.84
N GLU A 29 50.69 -44.86 -106.78
CA GLU A 29 51.27 -46.18 -106.48
C GLU A 29 52.46 -46.06 -105.51
N GLN A 30 53.30 -45.03 -105.64
CA GLN A 30 54.41 -44.76 -104.73
C GLN A 30 53.93 -44.34 -103.33
N LEU A 31 52.90 -43.49 -103.23
CA LEU A 31 52.25 -43.12 -101.97
C LEU A 31 51.62 -44.34 -101.29
N CYS A 32 50.91 -45.18 -102.05
CA CYS A 32 50.33 -46.43 -101.55
C CYS A 32 51.41 -47.40 -101.08
N MET A 33 52.54 -47.54 -101.79
CA MET A 33 53.67 -48.37 -101.34
C MET A 33 54.35 -47.82 -100.07
N GLN A 34 54.49 -46.50 -99.95
CA GLN A 34 55.04 -45.86 -98.73
C GLN A 34 54.10 -46.03 -97.52
N GLN A 35 52.79 -46.00 -97.75
CA GLN A 35 51.77 -46.18 -96.71
C GLN A 35 51.45 -47.66 -96.43
N ALA A 36 51.73 -48.59 -97.37
CA ALA A 36 51.57 -50.03 -97.21
C ALA A 36 52.76 -50.70 -96.51
N GLY A 37 53.86 -49.97 -96.29
CA GLY A 37 54.99 -50.46 -95.49
C GLY A 37 54.61 -50.68 -94.02
N PRO A 38 55.15 -51.70 -93.32
CA PRO A 38 54.82 -52.01 -91.93
C PRO A 38 54.99 -50.83 -90.95
N GLY A 39 55.86 -49.87 -91.28
CA GLY A 39 56.17 -48.70 -90.44
C GLY A 39 55.05 -47.65 -90.37
N TYR A 40 54.38 -47.32 -91.47
CA TYR A 40 53.33 -46.29 -91.48
C TYR A 40 52.09 -46.76 -90.72
N LEU A 41 51.64 -47.99 -90.98
CA LEU A 41 50.53 -48.61 -90.27
C LEU A 41 50.80 -48.70 -88.77
N ALA A 42 52.03 -49.04 -88.36
CA ALA A 42 52.41 -49.09 -86.94
C ALA A 42 52.38 -47.71 -86.26
N VAL A 43 52.82 -46.65 -86.93
CA VAL A 43 52.78 -45.27 -86.39
C VAL A 43 51.35 -44.76 -86.27
N ALA A 44 50.52 -44.91 -87.31
CA ALA A 44 49.11 -44.51 -87.27
C ALA A 44 48.37 -45.28 -86.17
N THR A 45 48.58 -46.59 -86.07
CA THR A 45 48.00 -47.44 -85.02
C THR A 45 48.45 -47.00 -83.63
N ARG A 46 49.73 -46.66 -83.43
CA ARG A 46 50.27 -46.15 -82.16
C ARG A 46 49.63 -44.81 -81.77
N MET A 47 49.49 -43.88 -82.71
CA MET A 47 48.81 -42.59 -82.47
C MET A 47 47.34 -42.79 -82.11
N HIS A 48 46.65 -43.69 -82.81
CA HIS A 48 45.27 -44.05 -82.49
C HIS A 48 45.16 -44.65 -81.08
N PHE A 49 45.99 -45.63 -80.72
CA PHE A 49 45.98 -46.20 -79.37
C PHE A 49 46.29 -45.16 -78.29
N GLN A 50 47.26 -44.27 -78.51
CA GLN A 50 47.58 -43.21 -77.56
C GLN A 50 46.41 -42.22 -77.37
N ARG A 51 45.75 -41.83 -78.47
CA ARG A 51 44.57 -40.97 -78.43
C ARG A 51 43.41 -41.67 -77.72
N THR A 52 43.17 -42.95 -78.01
CA THR A 52 42.13 -43.76 -77.36
C THR A 52 42.40 -43.88 -75.86
N ALA A 53 43.63 -44.19 -75.43
CA ALA A 53 44.00 -44.27 -74.02
C ALA A 53 43.86 -42.91 -73.29
N GLY A 54 44.23 -41.80 -73.96
CA GLY A 54 44.03 -40.46 -73.41
C GLY A 54 42.55 -40.13 -73.21
N LEU A 55 41.72 -40.42 -74.21
CA LEU A 55 40.27 -40.24 -74.11
C LEU A 55 39.64 -41.16 -73.05
N GLU A 56 40.09 -42.41 -72.92
CA GLU A 56 39.64 -43.32 -71.86
C GLU A 56 39.97 -42.78 -70.47
N GLN A 57 41.17 -42.24 -70.28
CA GLN A 57 41.57 -41.62 -69.02
C GLN A 57 40.75 -40.35 -68.71
N GLU A 58 40.49 -39.51 -69.70
CA GLU A 58 39.62 -38.34 -69.56
C GLU A 58 38.19 -38.74 -69.22
N ILE A 59 37.64 -39.75 -69.91
CA ILE A 59 36.32 -40.32 -69.61
C ILE A 59 36.27 -40.82 -68.17
N GLU A 60 37.29 -41.56 -67.72
CA GLU A 60 37.35 -42.08 -66.36
C GLU A 60 37.47 -40.97 -65.31
N SER A 61 38.27 -39.93 -65.59
CA SER A 61 38.38 -38.73 -64.74
C SER A 61 37.04 -37.99 -64.64
N LEU A 62 36.35 -37.79 -65.76
CA LEU A 62 35.03 -37.16 -65.81
C LEU A 62 33.99 -38.00 -65.07
N LYS A 63 33.99 -39.33 -65.21
CA LYS A 63 33.11 -40.23 -64.44
C LYS A 63 33.32 -40.08 -62.94
N LYS A 64 34.57 -40.01 -62.47
CA LYS A 64 34.89 -39.78 -61.05
C LYS A 64 34.39 -38.43 -60.56
N LYS A 65 34.57 -37.37 -61.36
CA LYS A 65 34.05 -36.02 -61.03
C LYS A 65 32.53 -36.00 -60.97
N VAL A 66 31.85 -36.66 -61.92
CA VAL A 66 30.39 -36.80 -61.92
C VAL A 66 29.93 -37.55 -60.67
N ALA A 67 30.57 -38.67 -60.33
CA ALA A 67 30.23 -39.42 -59.12
C ALA A 67 30.45 -38.61 -57.83
N ALA A 68 31.50 -37.80 -57.76
CA ALA A 68 31.72 -36.87 -56.65
C ALA A 68 30.63 -35.80 -56.58
N CYS A 69 30.34 -35.13 -57.71
CA CYS A 69 29.29 -34.13 -57.79
C CYS A 69 27.91 -34.69 -57.41
N THR A 70 27.59 -35.92 -57.82
CA THR A 70 26.33 -36.58 -57.44
C THR A 70 26.25 -36.82 -55.93
N ARG A 71 27.34 -37.27 -55.29
CA ARG A 71 27.37 -37.43 -53.83
C ARG A 71 27.22 -36.09 -53.12
N ASP A 72 27.93 -35.07 -53.56
CA ASP A 72 27.84 -33.74 -52.95
C ASP A 72 26.42 -33.16 -53.09
N ASN A 73 25.76 -33.38 -54.22
CA ASN A 73 24.38 -32.97 -54.43
C ASN A 73 23.39 -33.70 -53.50
N LEU A 74 23.61 -34.99 -53.24
CA LEU A 74 22.82 -35.75 -52.26
C LEU A 74 23.03 -35.21 -50.83
N ASN A 75 24.28 -34.94 -50.44
CA ASN A 75 24.59 -34.36 -49.13
C ASN A 75 23.91 -32.99 -48.96
N LEU A 76 23.98 -32.13 -49.97
CA LEU A 76 23.30 -30.82 -49.94
C LEU A 76 21.78 -30.95 -49.83
N GLN A 77 21.20 -31.96 -50.46
CA GLN A 77 19.76 -32.24 -50.35
C GLN A 77 19.38 -32.69 -48.93
N GLU A 78 20.21 -33.52 -48.28
CA GLU A 78 20.04 -33.91 -46.88
C GLU A 78 20.18 -32.71 -45.94
N GLU A 79 21.23 -31.90 -46.09
CA GLU A 79 21.43 -30.66 -45.32
C GLU A 79 20.26 -29.68 -45.48
N LEU A 80 19.74 -29.53 -46.70
CA LEU A 80 18.58 -28.68 -46.97
C LEU A 80 17.32 -29.21 -46.25
N SER A 81 17.10 -30.53 -46.28
CA SER A 81 15.96 -31.15 -45.60
C SER A 81 16.03 -30.95 -44.08
N GLU A 82 17.24 -31.04 -43.52
CA GLU A 82 17.50 -30.82 -42.10
C GLU A 82 17.33 -29.35 -41.71
N ALA A 83 17.79 -28.42 -42.56
CA ALA A 83 17.57 -26.99 -42.37
C ALA A 83 16.08 -26.63 -42.34
N TYR A 84 15.27 -27.22 -43.23
CA TYR A 84 13.81 -27.04 -43.20
C TYR A 84 13.17 -27.65 -41.95
N ARG A 85 13.65 -28.81 -41.50
CA ARG A 85 13.19 -29.45 -40.26
C ARG A 85 13.46 -28.55 -39.03
N ILE A 86 14.68 -28.03 -38.92
CA ILE A 86 15.06 -27.10 -37.84
C ILE A 86 14.23 -25.81 -37.92
N LYS A 87 14.02 -25.26 -39.13
CA LYS A 87 13.18 -24.06 -39.33
C LYS A 87 11.77 -24.26 -38.79
N SER A 88 11.14 -25.41 -39.07
CA SER A 88 9.81 -25.72 -38.55
C SER A 88 9.80 -25.83 -37.03
N GLN A 89 10.77 -26.53 -36.44
CA GLN A 89 10.90 -26.62 -34.98
C GLN A 89 11.09 -25.26 -34.30
N LEU A 90 11.88 -24.37 -34.91
CA LEU A 90 12.07 -23.02 -34.41
C LEU A 90 10.77 -22.20 -34.47
N ALA A 91 9.98 -22.37 -35.52
CA ALA A 91 8.67 -21.71 -35.64
C ALA A 91 7.70 -22.17 -34.54
N ASP A 92 7.66 -23.48 -34.26
CA ASP A 92 6.83 -24.04 -33.20
C ASP A 92 7.26 -23.55 -31.81
N LEU A 93 8.57 -23.52 -31.52
CA LEU A 93 9.11 -22.97 -30.28
C LEU A 93 8.81 -21.48 -30.12
N HIS A 94 8.96 -20.70 -31.19
CA HIS A 94 8.62 -19.28 -31.18
C HIS A 94 7.13 -19.07 -30.87
N ASN A 95 6.24 -19.82 -31.52
CA ASN A 95 4.80 -19.73 -31.27
C ASN A 95 4.44 -20.11 -29.82
N ALA A 96 5.08 -21.14 -29.27
CA ALA A 96 4.90 -21.55 -27.88
C ALA A 96 5.35 -20.45 -26.90
N GLU A 97 6.51 -19.83 -27.14
CA GLU A 97 6.99 -18.75 -26.27
C GLU A 97 6.14 -17.48 -26.39
N VAL A 98 5.66 -17.14 -27.60
CA VAL A 98 4.71 -16.04 -27.81
C VAL A 98 3.42 -16.28 -27.02
N SER A 99 2.86 -17.49 -27.08
CA SER A 99 1.65 -17.85 -26.33
C SER A 99 1.85 -17.72 -24.81
N LYS A 100 3.00 -18.20 -24.30
CA LYS A 100 3.39 -18.06 -22.90
C LYS A 100 3.56 -16.60 -22.49
N ASN A 101 4.16 -15.77 -23.35
CA ASN A 101 4.33 -14.34 -23.10
C ASN A 101 2.98 -13.61 -23.07
N MET A 102 2.05 -13.95 -23.98
CA MET A 102 0.69 -13.42 -23.94
C MET A 102 -0.03 -13.76 -22.63
N GLU A 103 0.14 -14.97 -22.11
CA GLU A 103 -0.46 -15.36 -20.83
C GLU A 103 0.18 -14.64 -19.64
N ALA A 104 1.50 -14.47 -19.64
CA ALA A 104 2.19 -13.66 -18.65
C ALA A 104 1.71 -12.19 -18.68
N GLU A 105 1.50 -11.61 -19.87
CA GLU A 105 0.96 -10.26 -20.03
C GLU A 105 -0.45 -10.13 -19.44
N LYS A 106 -1.32 -11.14 -19.65
CA LYS A 106 -2.65 -11.15 -19.01
C LYS A 106 -2.57 -11.19 -17.49
N GLN A 107 -1.65 -11.99 -16.93
CA GLN A 107 -1.45 -12.04 -15.48
C GLN A 107 -0.97 -10.69 -14.93
N VAL A 108 -0.02 -10.04 -15.62
CA VAL A 108 0.46 -8.70 -15.25
C VAL A 108 -0.70 -7.69 -15.26
N LYS A 109 -1.51 -7.67 -16.32
CA LYS A 109 -2.69 -6.79 -16.42
C LYS A 109 -3.71 -7.08 -15.31
N PHE A 110 -3.92 -8.35 -14.99
CA PHE A 110 -4.79 -8.75 -13.88
C PHE A 110 -4.28 -8.20 -12.54
N PHE A 111 -2.98 -8.37 -12.24
CA PHE A 111 -2.40 -7.85 -11.01
C PHE A 111 -2.40 -6.33 -10.95
N GLN A 112 -2.15 -5.64 -12.07
CA GLN A 112 -2.30 -4.18 -12.17
C GLN A 112 -3.73 -3.74 -11.84
N GLY A 113 -4.74 -4.45 -12.35
CA GLY A 113 -6.15 -4.20 -12.02
C GLY A 113 -6.47 -4.41 -10.54
N CYS A 114 -5.97 -5.50 -9.94
CA CYS A 114 -6.14 -5.75 -8.50
C CYS A 114 -5.49 -4.68 -7.63
N VAL A 115 -4.27 -4.25 -8.00
CA VAL A 115 -3.56 -3.19 -7.27
C VAL A 115 -4.29 -1.86 -7.39
N ALA A 116 -4.78 -1.50 -8.58
CA ALA A 116 -5.57 -0.30 -8.79
C ALA A 116 -6.88 -0.31 -7.97
N ALA A 117 -7.58 -1.44 -7.94
CA ALA A 117 -8.80 -1.61 -7.13
C ALA A 117 -8.51 -1.48 -5.62
N ALA A 118 -7.45 -2.13 -5.13
CA ALA A 118 -7.05 -2.02 -3.73
C ALA A 118 -6.67 -0.59 -3.34
N PHE A 119 -6.02 0.17 -4.22
CA PHE A 119 -5.74 1.58 -3.98
C PHE A 119 -7.03 2.42 -3.95
N ALA A 120 -7.97 2.19 -4.87
CA ALA A 120 -9.25 2.88 -4.86
C ALA A 120 -10.07 2.57 -3.59
N GLU A 121 -10.10 1.31 -3.14
CA GLU A 121 -10.75 0.91 -1.88
C GLU A 121 -10.09 1.57 -0.66
N ARG A 122 -8.75 1.60 -0.61
CA ARG A 122 -8.01 2.28 0.44
C ARG A 122 -8.32 3.78 0.47
N ASP A 123 -8.30 4.42 -0.69
CA ASP A 123 -8.53 5.86 -0.79
C ASP A 123 -9.98 6.22 -0.39
N GLN A 124 -10.96 5.38 -0.77
CA GLN A 124 -12.35 5.49 -0.29
C GLN A 124 -12.45 5.34 1.23
N ALA A 125 -11.78 4.32 1.81
CA ALA A 125 -11.77 4.09 3.25
C ALA A 125 -11.12 5.25 4.03
N ILE A 126 -10.07 5.87 3.47
CA ILE A 126 -9.43 7.06 4.05
C ILE A 126 -10.41 8.23 4.09
N ILE A 127 -11.10 8.51 2.97
CA ILE A 127 -12.10 9.60 2.90
C ILE A 127 -13.23 9.37 3.91
N GLU A 128 -13.72 8.13 4.02
CA GLU A 128 -14.76 7.77 4.99
C GLU A 128 -14.29 7.95 6.44
N ALA A 129 -13.04 7.56 6.75
CA ALA A 129 -12.43 7.74 8.05
C ALA A 129 -12.24 9.23 8.40
N GLU A 130 -11.79 10.05 7.44
CA GLU A 130 -11.66 11.50 7.62
C GLU A 130 -13.01 12.16 7.91
N LYS A 131 -14.06 11.76 7.18
CA LYS A 131 -15.43 12.23 7.43
C LYS A 131 -15.98 11.78 8.79
N ALA A 132 -15.65 10.57 9.23
CA ALA A 132 -16.02 10.09 10.56
C ALA A 132 -15.32 10.90 11.67
N LYS A 133 -14.03 11.20 11.48
CA LYS A 133 -13.24 12.03 12.39
C LYS A 133 -13.78 13.45 12.49
N GLU A 134 -14.16 14.08 11.39
CA GLU A 134 -14.79 15.41 11.40
C GLU A 134 -16.08 15.42 12.25
N LYS A 135 -16.92 14.38 12.11
CA LYS A 135 -18.13 14.24 12.93
C LYS A 135 -17.81 14.02 14.41
N GLU A 136 -16.78 13.23 14.72
CA GLU A 136 -16.32 13.03 16.09
C GLU A 136 -15.84 14.36 16.70
N GLU A 137 -15.09 15.17 15.95
CA GLU A 137 -14.62 16.47 16.41
C GLU A 137 -15.77 17.43 16.70
N ILE A 138 -16.79 17.48 15.82
CA ILE A 138 -18.01 18.26 16.04
C ILE A 138 -18.73 17.78 17.31
N MET A 139 -18.83 16.46 17.51
CA MET A 139 -19.47 15.88 18.70
C MET A 139 -18.67 16.18 19.97
N SER A 140 -17.34 16.14 19.92
CA SER A 140 -16.47 16.51 21.03
C SER A 140 -16.67 17.97 21.44
N GLN A 141 -16.77 18.88 20.46
CA GLN A 141 -17.08 20.28 20.73
C GLN A 141 -18.45 20.46 21.40
N GLN A 142 -19.48 19.73 20.96
CA GLN A 142 -20.81 19.75 21.58
C GLN A 142 -20.77 19.22 23.02
N ILE A 143 -20.07 18.11 23.26
CA ILE A 143 -19.91 17.53 24.61
C ILE A 143 -19.19 18.51 25.53
N ASN A 144 -18.14 19.20 25.05
CA ASN A 144 -17.46 20.22 25.83
C ASN A 144 -18.40 21.37 26.22
N GLY A 145 -19.26 21.82 25.30
CA GLY A 145 -20.29 22.82 25.60
C GLY A 145 -21.31 22.35 26.65
N ILE A 146 -21.73 21.08 26.59
CA ILE A 146 -22.60 20.49 27.62
C ILE A 146 -21.88 20.41 28.96
N HIS A 147 -20.61 20.02 28.97
CA HIS A 147 -19.80 19.91 30.18
C HIS A 147 -19.66 21.26 30.90
N GLN A 148 -19.33 22.33 30.18
CA GLN A 148 -19.27 23.69 30.71
C GLN A 148 -20.60 24.11 31.35
N ARG A 149 -21.72 23.82 30.67
CA ARG A 149 -23.06 24.12 31.20
C ARG A 149 -23.38 23.33 32.47
N ILE A 150 -22.93 22.08 32.56
CA ILE A 150 -23.09 21.27 33.79
C ILE A 150 -22.24 21.85 34.92
N GLU A 151 -21.01 22.29 34.66
CA GLU A 151 -20.16 22.93 35.67
C GLU A 151 -20.78 24.23 36.19
N GLU A 152 -21.33 25.08 35.30
CA GLU A 152 -22.06 26.29 35.67
C GLU A 152 -23.25 25.98 36.57
N LEU A 153 -24.13 25.06 36.15
CA LEU A 153 -25.30 24.65 36.93
C LEU A 153 -24.91 24.02 38.28
N THR A 154 -23.80 23.27 38.31
CA THR A 154 -23.28 22.68 39.55
C THR A 154 -22.79 23.77 40.50
N SER A 155 -22.08 24.78 39.99
CA SER A 155 -21.66 25.94 40.78
C SER A 155 -22.86 26.67 41.37
N ASP A 156 -23.89 26.91 40.58
CA ASP A 156 -25.10 27.59 41.04
C ASP A 156 -25.89 26.77 42.06
N CYS A 157 -25.98 25.45 41.89
CA CYS A 157 -26.54 24.55 42.90
C CYS A 157 -25.77 24.60 44.23
N VAL A 158 -24.44 24.68 44.20
CA VAL A 158 -23.61 24.82 45.41
C VAL A 158 -23.91 26.15 46.11
N LYS A 159 -23.95 27.27 45.38
CA LYS A 159 -24.29 28.59 45.95
C LYS A 159 -25.69 28.60 46.59
N LEU A 160 -26.67 28.03 45.90
CA LEU A 160 -28.04 27.90 46.42
C LEU A 160 -28.08 27.07 47.70
N LYS A 161 -27.30 25.99 47.76
CA LYS A 161 -27.20 25.15 48.96
C LYS A 161 -26.57 25.92 50.13
N GLU A 162 -25.46 26.64 49.90
CA GLU A 162 -24.83 27.47 50.92
C GLU A 162 -25.79 28.55 51.46
N PHE A 163 -26.54 29.20 50.58
CA PHE A 163 -27.55 30.18 50.96
C PHE A 163 -28.68 29.55 51.79
N ASN A 164 -29.16 28.37 51.39
CA ASN A 164 -30.18 27.65 52.14
C ASN A 164 -29.68 27.20 53.52
N ASP A 165 -28.45 26.70 53.60
CA ASP A 165 -27.83 26.31 54.88
C ASP A 165 -27.68 27.53 55.81
N ALA A 166 -27.31 28.70 55.27
CA ALA A 166 -27.25 29.95 56.03
C ALA A 166 -28.64 30.37 56.58
N LEU A 167 -29.68 30.29 55.74
CA LEU A 167 -31.05 30.58 56.18
C LEU A 167 -31.52 29.60 57.27
N GLN A 168 -31.19 28.32 57.15
CA GLN A 168 -31.53 27.30 58.14
C GLN A 168 -30.85 27.57 59.49
N ILE A 169 -29.58 28.00 59.47
CA ILE A 169 -28.83 28.39 60.66
C ILE A 169 -29.48 29.62 61.32
N ASP A 170 -29.80 30.65 60.55
CA ASP A 170 -30.40 31.87 61.09
C ASP A 170 -31.81 31.64 61.62
N LEU A 171 -32.61 30.82 60.96
CA LEU A 171 -33.91 30.36 61.49
C LEU A 171 -33.74 29.66 62.83
N SER A 172 -32.75 28.76 62.95
CA SER A 172 -32.48 28.04 64.20
C SER A 172 -32.06 28.99 65.33
N LYS A 173 -31.20 29.97 65.04
CA LYS A 173 -30.83 31.02 66.01
C LYS A 173 -32.03 31.85 66.44
N GLN A 174 -32.91 32.24 65.51
CA GLN A 174 -34.11 33.01 65.83
C GLN A 174 -35.09 32.21 66.68
N ILE A 175 -35.23 30.91 66.43
CA ILE A 175 -36.02 30.01 67.28
C ILE A 175 -35.44 29.95 68.69
N GLU A 176 -34.12 29.75 68.83
CA GLU A 176 -33.45 29.72 70.14
C GLU A 176 -33.58 31.04 70.89
N LEU A 177 -33.36 32.17 70.20
CA LEU A 177 -33.58 33.51 70.75
C LEU A 177 -35.03 33.71 71.18
N SER A 178 -36.00 33.26 70.38
CA SER A 178 -37.42 33.34 70.76
C SER A 178 -37.71 32.55 72.03
N VAL A 179 -37.13 31.35 72.19
CA VAL A 179 -37.25 30.56 73.44
C VAL A 179 -36.62 31.30 74.62
N ASN A 180 -35.42 31.86 74.44
CA ASN A 180 -34.75 32.63 75.48
C ASN A 180 -35.55 33.88 75.87
N PHE A 181 -36.06 34.64 74.90
CA PHE A 181 -36.91 35.81 75.15
C PHE A 181 -38.19 35.43 75.86
N LYS A 182 -38.83 34.32 75.49
CA LYS A 182 -39.98 33.76 76.22
C LYS A 182 -39.62 33.49 77.69
N MET A 183 -38.47 32.87 77.97
CA MET A 183 -38.03 32.64 79.35
C MET A 183 -37.78 33.95 80.11
N VAL A 184 -37.17 34.95 79.45
CA VAL A 184 -36.91 36.28 80.02
C VAL A 184 -38.21 36.99 80.34
N VAL A 185 -39.13 37.09 79.37
CA VAL A 185 -40.45 37.69 79.53
C VAL A 185 -41.19 37.04 80.69
N ASN A 186 -41.20 35.70 80.78
CA ASN A 186 -41.79 35.00 81.91
C ASN A 186 -41.18 35.41 83.25
N LYS A 187 -39.85 35.52 83.34
CA LYS A 187 -39.19 35.97 84.58
C LYS A 187 -39.56 37.41 84.95
N PHE A 188 -39.57 38.33 83.98
CA PHE A 188 -39.95 39.73 84.23
C PHE A 188 -41.42 39.86 84.64
N VAL A 189 -42.33 39.10 84.00
CA VAL A 189 -43.73 39.01 84.42
C VAL A 189 -43.83 38.47 85.85
N GLN A 190 -43.08 37.42 86.20
CA GLN A 190 -43.04 36.87 87.57
C GLN A 190 -42.53 37.89 88.60
N ILE A 191 -41.46 38.64 88.28
CA ILE A 191 -40.90 39.67 89.17
C ILE A 191 -41.90 40.80 89.37
N ARG A 192 -42.54 41.27 88.29
CA ARG A 192 -43.59 42.29 88.33
C ARG A 192 -44.78 41.87 89.20
N GLN A 193 -45.15 40.60 89.17
CA GLN A 193 -46.35 40.09 89.86
C GLN A 193 -46.13 39.79 91.36
N GLY A 194 -44.90 39.81 91.87
CA GLY A 194 -44.65 39.75 93.32
C GLY A 194 -45.23 38.51 94.02
N SER A 195 -44.68 37.32 93.76
CA SER A 195 -44.87 36.08 94.55
C SER A 195 -46.30 35.59 94.89
N LEU A 196 -47.39 36.15 94.36
CA LEU A 196 -48.73 35.61 94.62
C LEU A 196 -49.67 35.58 93.40
N GLU A 197 -50.17 34.36 93.19
CA GLU A 197 -51.38 33.87 92.51
C GLU A 197 -51.60 34.02 91.00
N GLU A 198 -52.13 32.91 90.49
CA GLU A 198 -52.24 32.43 89.12
C GLU A 198 -52.93 33.40 88.16
N PHE A 199 -52.24 33.73 87.06
CA PHE A 199 -52.90 34.16 85.84
C PHE A 199 -53.08 32.95 84.91
N GLU A 200 -54.32 32.75 84.49
CA GLU A 200 -54.75 31.81 83.46
C GLU A 200 -54.04 32.11 82.13
N ASP A 201 -53.81 31.06 81.34
CA ASP A 201 -52.92 30.94 80.18
C ASP A 201 -53.07 32.09 79.15
N THR A 202 -52.41 33.23 79.44
CA THR A 202 -52.44 34.44 78.60
C THR A 202 -51.43 34.30 77.47
N SER A 203 -51.79 34.76 76.27
CA SER A 203 -50.93 34.65 75.09
C SER A 203 -49.59 35.39 75.29
N TRP A 204 -48.54 34.93 74.63
CA TRP A 204 -47.21 35.54 74.75
C TRP A 204 -47.18 37.02 74.35
N ASP A 205 -48.02 37.41 73.39
CA ASP A 205 -48.11 38.78 72.92
C ASP A 205 -48.68 39.72 74.00
N ASP A 206 -49.66 39.24 74.77
CA ASP A 206 -50.27 40.01 75.87
C ASP A 206 -49.26 40.23 77.01
N LYS A 207 -48.43 39.22 77.32
CA LYS A 207 -47.37 39.30 78.35
C LYS A 207 -46.30 40.32 77.97
N CYS A 208 -45.87 40.31 76.70
CA CYS A 208 -44.90 41.27 76.17
C CYS A 208 -45.45 42.70 76.19
N ALA A 209 -46.69 42.90 75.73
CA ALA A 209 -47.34 44.21 75.70
C ALA A 209 -47.42 44.83 77.11
N CYS A 210 -47.72 44.04 78.15
CA CYS A 210 -47.76 44.53 79.52
C CYS A 210 -46.40 45.09 80.00
N LEU A 211 -45.31 44.34 79.79
CA LEU A 211 -43.97 44.74 80.25
C LEU A 211 -43.43 45.98 79.51
N LEU A 212 -43.72 46.11 78.21
CA LEU A 212 -43.29 47.26 77.41
C LEU A 212 -43.94 48.58 77.83
N HIS A 213 -45.02 48.54 78.61
CA HIS A 213 -45.69 49.71 79.14
C HIS A 213 -45.24 50.11 80.56
N ASP A 214 -44.22 49.43 81.13
CA ASP A 214 -43.69 49.79 82.46
C ASP A 214 -42.71 50.99 82.41
N PRO A 215 -42.73 51.89 83.41
CA PRO A 215 -41.81 53.03 83.48
C PRO A 215 -40.38 52.62 83.85
N ASP A 216 -39.38 53.20 83.19
CA ASP A 216 -37.94 52.86 83.28
C ASP A 216 -37.35 52.84 84.70
N ALA A 217 -37.93 53.60 85.63
CA ALA A 217 -37.51 53.66 87.03
C ALA A 217 -37.71 52.33 87.79
N LEU A 218 -38.56 51.42 87.30
CA LEU A 218 -38.90 50.16 87.96
C LEU A 218 -37.81 49.08 87.81
N TRP A 219 -36.94 49.18 86.80
CA TRP A 219 -36.05 48.09 86.39
C TRP A 219 -34.55 48.40 86.53
N SER A 220 -34.15 49.54 87.09
CA SER A 220 -32.72 49.85 87.29
C SER A 220 -32.19 49.28 88.60
N PHE A 221 -31.13 48.46 88.54
CA PHE A 221 -30.41 47.95 89.71
C PHE A 221 -28.89 48.06 89.49
N ASN A 222 -28.22 48.92 90.25
CA ASN A 222 -26.76 48.99 90.33
C ASN A 222 -26.30 48.24 91.59
N ASP A 223 -25.66 47.08 91.45
CA ASP A 223 -25.01 46.39 92.57
C ASP A 223 -23.83 45.46 92.16
N ALA A 224 -23.05 45.04 93.15
CA ALA A 224 -21.71 44.44 93.15
C ALA A 224 -21.51 43.10 92.41
N SER A 225 -22.54 42.52 91.79
CA SER A 225 -22.47 41.36 90.87
C SER A 225 -21.61 41.62 89.63
N THR A 226 -21.48 42.89 89.27
CA THR A 226 -20.73 43.37 88.11
C THR A 226 -19.25 42.99 88.19
N SER A 227 -18.67 42.92 89.40
CA SER A 227 -17.25 42.57 89.59
C SER A 227 -16.94 41.10 89.26
N LYS A 228 -17.84 40.14 89.56
CA LYS A 228 -17.65 38.73 89.18
C LYS A 228 -17.80 38.50 87.67
N TYR A 229 -18.71 39.24 87.04
CA TYR A 229 -18.89 39.22 85.61
C TYR A 229 -17.67 39.81 84.88
N ILE A 230 -17.10 40.91 85.40
CA ILE A 230 -15.86 41.50 84.89
C ILE A 230 -14.71 40.49 84.97
N SER A 231 -14.52 39.78 86.08
CA SER A 231 -13.45 38.77 86.19
C SER A 231 -13.63 37.58 85.23
N ALA A 232 -14.87 37.14 84.98
CA ALA A 232 -15.14 36.09 83.99
C ALA A 232 -14.88 36.57 82.54
N LEU A 233 -15.16 37.83 82.25
CA LEU A 233 -14.83 38.45 80.95
C LEU A 233 -13.31 38.62 80.78
N GLU A 234 -12.58 38.95 81.84
CA GLU A 234 -11.11 39.03 81.81
C GLU A 234 -10.47 37.66 81.53
N GLU A 235 -10.99 36.58 82.12
CA GLU A 235 -10.53 35.21 81.84
C GLU A 235 -10.84 34.81 80.39
N GLN A 236 -12.03 35.12 79.88
CA GLN A 236 -12.36 34.89 78.47
C GLN A 236 -11.48 35.71 77.51
N LEU A 237 -11.18 36.96 77.84
CA LEU A 237 -10.25 37.79 77.05
C LEU A 237 -8.86 37.17 76.99
N GLU A 238 -8.38 36.58 78.07
CA GLU A 238 -7.07 35.90 78.08
C GLU A 238 -7.10 34.62 77.23
N THR A 239 -8.18 33.84 77.25
CA THR A 239 -8.33 32.68 76.35
C THR A 239 -8.39 33.09 74.87
N LEU A 240 -9.07 34.20 74.58
CA LEU A 240 -9.16 34.76 73.24
C LEU A 240 -7.78 35.23 72.76
N ARG A 241 -7.01 35.90 73.62
CA ARG A 241 -5.65 36.35 73.33
C ARG A 241 -4.73 35.18 72.95
N ASN A 242 -4.77 34.10 73.72
CA ASN A 242 -4.04 32.86 73.41
C ASN A 242 -4.49 32.20 72.09
N SER A 243 -5.77 32.32 71.73
CA SER A 243 -6.28 31.82 70.44
C SER A 243 -5.80 32.67 69.26
N VAL A 244 -5.73 33.99 69.44
CA VAL A 244 -5.21 34.94 68.46
C VAL A 244 -3.73 34.70 68.19
N ASP A 245 -2.92 34.46 69.23
CA ASP A 245 -1.50 34.13 69.08
C ASP A 245 -1.30 32.82 68.29
N ARG A 246 -2.17 31.82 68.51
CA ARG A 246 -2.17 30.57 67.73
C ARG A 246 -2.52 30.80 66.26
N LEU A 247 -3.48 31.67 65.99
CA LEU A 247 -3.85 32.04 64.61
C LEU A 247 -2.74 32.82 63.92
N GLN A 248 -2.10 33.77 64.61
CA GLN A 248 -0.94 34.50 64.08
C GLN A 248 0.23 33.56 63.74
N ASN A 249 0.49 32.55 64.58
CA ASN A 249 1.49 31.53 64.29
C ASN A 249 1.13 30.67 63.07
N LYS A 250 -0.13 30.27 62.90
CA LYS A 250 -0.60 29.57 61.69
C LYS A 250 -0.46 30.45 60.44
N LEU A 251 -0.79 31.74 60.54
CA LEU A 251 -0.65 32.70 59.44
C LEU A 251 0.81 32.84 59.01
N ARG A 252 1.75 32.91 59.96
CA ARG A 252 3.19 32.96 59.70
C ARG A 252 3.66 31.74 58.89
N VAL A 253 3.27 30.53 59.31
CA VAL A 253 3.59 29.29 58.58
C VAL A 253 2.94 29.27 57.20
N GLY A 254 1.70 29.75 57.08
CA GLY A 254 1.03 29.93 55.79
C GLY A 254 1.80 30.82 54.82
N LEU A 255 2.36 31.92 55.31
CA LEU A 255 3.18 32.85 54.52
C LEU A 255 4.51 32.21 54.09
N GLU A 256 5.13 31.37 54.92
CA GLU A 256 6.33 30.61 54.55
C GLU A 256 6.04 29.61 53.43
N ILE A 257 4.90 28.92 53.51
CA ILE A 257 4.42 28.00 52.46
C ILE A 257 4.16 28.78 51.16
N GLU A 258 3.44 29.90 51.22
CA GLU A 258 3.15 30.75 50.06
C GLU A 258 4.45 31.23 49.39
N ASN A 259 5.42 31.70 50.18
CA ASN A 259 6.72 32.13 49.67
C ASN A 259 7.48 30.99 48.98
N HIS A 260 7.42 29.77 49.53
CA HIS A 260 8.04 28.60 48.91
C HIS A 260 7.37 28.25 47.57
N LEU A 261 6.03 28.26 47.53
CA LEU A 261 5.27 28.00 46.32
C LEU A 261 5.55 29.04 45.25
N LYS A 262 5.55 30.34 45.60
CA LYS A 262 5.87 31.43 44.69
C LYS A 262 7.26 31.28 44.07
N LYS A 263 8.27 30.93 44.86
CA LYS A 263 9.62 30.62 44.34
C LYS A 263 9.60 29.45 43.35
N ARG A 264 8.91 28.35 43.68
CA ARG A 264 8.80 27.20 42.77
C ARG A 264 8.12 27.55 41.46
N VAL A 265 7.03 28.34 41.49
CA VAL A 265 6.33 28.82 40.30
C VAL A 265 7.27 29.64 39.42
N THR A 266 8.01 30.60 39.98
CA THR A 266 8.95 31.40 39.18
C THR A 266 10.06 30.58 38.51
N ILE A 267 10.48 29.47 39.13
CA ILE A 267 11.47 28.54 38.53
C ILE A 267 10.84 27.77 37.38
N LEU A 268 9.60 27.30 37.54
CA LEU A 268 8.86 26.59 36.50
C LEU A 268 8.56 27.49 35.31
N GLU A 269 8.12 28.72 35.53
CA GLU A 269 7.90 29.72 34.47
C GLU A 269 9.17 29.99 33.66
N LYS A 270 10.33 30.13 34.33
CA LYS A 270 11.61 30.29 33.63
C LYS A 270 11.97 29.08 32.78
N LYS A 271 11.71 27.86 33.26
CA LYS A 271 11.93 26.63 32.49
C LYS A 271 10.98 26.54 31.29
N GLN A 272 9.70 26.86 31.49
CA GLN A 272 8.70 26.90 30.43
C GLN A 272 9.12 27.87 29.33
N ASN A 273 9.44 29.12 29.69
CA ASN A 273 9.91 30.14 28.74
C ASN A 273 11.19 29.72 28.00
N SER A 274 12.08 28.96 28.64
CA SER A 274 13.28 28.43 27.97
C SER A 274 12.93 27.35 26.97
N MET A 275 11.96 26.49 27.28
CA MET A 275 11.51 25.42 26.39
C MET A 275 10.74 25.99 25.19
N ASP A 276 9.86 26.96 25.42
CA ASP A 276 9.10 27.63 24.35
C ASP A 276 10.04 28.28 23.33
N LYS A 277 11.12 28.94 23.78
CA LYS A 277 12.16 29.48 22.88
C LYS A 277 12.83 28.42 22.01
N VAL A 278 13.08 27.22 22.54
CA VAL A 278 13.68 26.12 21.77
C VAL A 278 12.70 25.62 20.72
N VAL A 279 11.42 25.50 21.07
CA VAL A 279 10.35 25.11 20.13
C VAL A 279 10.19 26.15 19.03
N ASP A 280 10.12 27.44 19.37
CA ASP A 280 9.99 28.54 18.41
C ASP A 280 11.17 28.56 17.43
N ASN A 281 12.40 28.40 17.93
CA ASN A 281 13.58 28.30 17.08
C ASN A 281 13.50 27.10 16.13
N GLY A 282 13.10 25.93 16.63
CA GLY A 282 12.91 24.74 15.80
C GLY A 282 11.85 24.91 14.71
N ILE A 283 10.74 25.59 15.03
CA ILE A 283 9.69 25.93 14.05
C ILE A 283 10.22 26.94 13.03
N ALA A 284 10.97 27.95 13.45
CA ALA A 284 11.58 28.94 12.55
C ALA A 284 12.55 28.28 11.57
N ASP A 285 13.42 27.39 12.07
CA ASP A 285 14.35 26.61 11.25
C ASP A 285 13.60 25.74 10.24
N LEU A 286 12.55 25.02 10.68
CA LEU A 286 11.76 24.19 9.77
C LEU A 286 11.08 25.01 8.66
N LYS A 287 10.52 26.18 9.01
CA LYS A 287 9.94 27.11 8.03
C LYS A 287 10.99 27.62 7.04
N HIS A 288 12.21 27.89 7.51
CA HIS A 288 13.31 28.31 6.65
C HIS A 288 13.67 27.22 5.64
N HIS A 289 13.90 25.99 6.10
CA HIS A 289 14.18 24.85 5.23
C HIS A 289 13.05 24.59 4.22
N HIS A 290 11.79 24.64 4.67
CA HIS A 290 10.64 24.49 3.78
C HIS A 290 10.62 25.57 2.69
N SER A 291 10.92 26.82 3.04
CA SER A 291 11.00 27.92 2.08
C SER A 291 12.11 27.71 1.06
N GLN A 292 13.30 27.26 1.50
CA GLN A 292 14.41 26.93 0.60
C GLN A 292 14.04 25.80 -0.38
N TYR A 293 13.43 24.71 0.11
CA TYR A 293 13.00 23.61 -0.76
C TYR A 293 11.94 24.06 -1.77
N LYS A 294 10.98 24.87 -1.33
CA LYS A 294 9.95 25.43 -2.21
C LYS A 294 10.57 26.27 -3.32
N GLU A 295 11.53 27.14 -2.99
CA GLU A 295 12.24 27.96 -3.97
C GLU A 295 13.04 27.08 -4.95
N HIS A 296 13.75 26.06 -4.44
CA HIS A 296 14.50 25.13 -5.28
C HIS A 296 13.60 24.36 -6.27
N ILE A 297 12.46 23.85 -5.79
CA ILE A 297 11.47 23.18 -6.64
C ILE A 297 10.92 24.13 -7.69
N MET A 298 10.59 25.37 -7.30
CA MET A 298 10.09 26.39 -8.24
C MET A 298 11.11 26.71 -9.34
N ASN A 299 12.39 26.82 -8.99
CA ASN A 299 13.45 27.05 -9.97
C ASN A 299 13.59 25.88 -10.95
N LEU A 300 13.57 24.62 -10.47
CA LEU A 300 13.60 23.44 -11.34
C LEU A 300 12.42 23.38 -12.31
N LEU A 301 11.22 23.76 -11.85
CA LEU A 301 10.02 23.81 -12.69
C LEU A 301 10.15 24.90 -13.77
N ASN A 302 10.63 26.09 -13.40
CA ASN A 302 10.86 27.19 -14.34
C ASN A 302 11.94 26.85 -15.40
N ASP A 303 12.99 26.14 -15.00
CA ASP A 303 14.03 25.64 -15.91
C ASP A 303 13.46 24.60 -16.89
N GLY A 304 12.61 23.70 -16.39
CA GLY A 304 11.88 22.73 -17.20
C GLY A 304 10.94 23.41 -18.20
N GLU A 305 10.16 24.39 -17.75
CA GLU A 305 9.28 25.20 -18.61
C GLU A 305 10.09 25.91 -19.70
N SER A 306 11.20 26.54 -19.33
CA SER A 306 12.09 27.24 -20.27
C SER A 306 12.69 26.27 -21.30
N SER A 307 13.06 25.06 -20.87
CA SER A 307 13.58 24.01 -21.75
C SER A 307 12.52 23.53 -22.75
N ILE A 308 11.31 23.26 -22.27
CA ILE A 308 10.17 22.87 -23.12
C ILE A 308 9.85 23.99 -24.12
N LYS A 309 9.79 25.24 -23.65
CA LYS A 309 9.55 26.41 -24.51
C LYS A 309 10.61 26.57 -25.59
N SER A 310 11.88 26.35 -25.25
CA SER A 310 12.98 26.35 -26.22
C SER A 310 12.80 25.24 -27.27
N ILE A 311 12.47 24.01 -26.86
CA ILE A 311 12.19 22.90 -27.78
C ILE A 311 11.00 23.23 -28.70
N ILE A 312 9.92 23.79 -28.16
CA ILE A 312 8.75 24.22 -28.93
C ILE A 312 9.16 25.26 -29.97
N ASN A 313 9.95 26.27 -29.60
CA ASN A 313 10.43 27.29 -30.54
C ASN A 313 11.28 26.66 -31.66
N VAL A 314 12.16 25.70 -31.34
CA VAL A 314 12.95 24.97 -32.35
C VAL A 314 12.06 24.14 -33.29
N ILE A 315 11.00 23.50 -32.76
CA ILE A 315 10.01 22.79 -33.58
C ILE A 315 9.27 23.78 -34.48
N ASP A 316 8.82 24.91 -33.94
CA ASP A 316 8.10 25.94 -34.68
C ASP A 316 8.95 26.52 -35.82
N GLU A 317 10.23 26.81 -35.57
CA GLU A 317 11.20 27.22 -36.61
C GLU A 317 11.41 26.16 -37.69
N ARG A 318 11.49 24.88 -37.31
CA ARG A 318 11.55 23.77 -38.29
C ARG A 318 10.27 23.68 -39.12
N VAL A 319 9.11 23.82 -38.49
CA VAL A 319 7.82 23.82 -39.20
C VAL A 319 7.77 25.00 -40.18
N ARG A 320 8.16 26.20 -39.75
CA ARG A 320 8.21 27.40 -40.59
C ARG A 320 9.17 27.26 -41.77
N SER A 321 10.35 26.68 -41.56
CA SER A 321 11.32 26.41 -42.64
C SER A 321 10.83 25.33 -43.61
N PHE A 322 10.08 24.33 -43.14
CA PHE A 322 9.40 23.36 -44.01
C PHE A 322 8.37 24.01 -44.93
N TYR A 323 7.57 24.95 -44.40
CA TYR A 323 6.63 25.73 -45.19
C TYR A 323 7.32 26.66 -46.21
N GLN A 324 8.51 27.20 -45.89
CA GLN A 324 9.29 28.03 -46.82
C GLN A 324 10.05 27.23 -47.88
N SER A 325 10.42 25.97 -47.59
CA SER A 325 11.08 25.05 -48.52
C SER A 325 10.11 24.44 -49.54
N THR A 326 8.81 24.40 -49.20
CA THR A 326 7.77 23.78 -50.04
C THR A 326 6.99 24.85 -50.79
N MET A 327 7.47 25.16 -52.02
CA MET A 327 6.84 25.90 -53.15
C MET A 327 7.36 27.31 -53.45
N PRO A 328 8.06 27.50 -54.59
CA PRO A 328 7.85 28.64 -55.46
C PRO A 328 6.64 28.39 -56.40
N TYR A 329 5.99 29.47 -56.82
CA TYR A 329 4.83 29.58 -57.73
C TYR A 329 3.43 29.49 -57.08
N LEU A 330 2.88 30.64 -56.69
CA LEU A 330 1.75 31.29 -57.40
C LEU A 330 1.46 32.68 -56.80
N ILE A 331 1.10 33.61 -57.69
CA ILE A 331 0.92 35.05 -57.48
C ILE A 331 -0.42 35.33 -56.74
N PRO A 332 -0.53 36.40 -55.92
CA PRO A 332 -1.71 36.68 -55.11
C PRO A 332 -2.75 37.50 -55.88
N GLN A 333 -4.02 37.10 -55.80
CA GLN A 333 -5.14 37.99 -56.12
C GLN A 333 -6.36 37.73 -55.21
N ARG A 334 -7.18 38.77 -55.12
CA ARG A 334 -7.93 39.26 -53.97
C ARG A 334 -9.40 38.78 -53.98
N ASP A 335 -10.01 38.93 -52.79
CA ASP A 335 -11.43 39.02 -52.44
C ASP A 335 -12.27 37.74 -52.38
N GLY A 336 -12.89 37.55 -51.21
CA GLY A 336 -13.82 36.47 -50.89
C GLY A 336 -14.06 36.35 -49.39
N GLN A 337 -14.81 37.29 -48.84
CA GLN A 337 -15.35 37.29 -47.48
C GLN A 337 -16.24 36.05 -47.27
N LEU A 338 -15.80 35.07 -46.47
CA LEU A 338 -16.56 33.89 -46.02
C LEU A 338 -16.04 33.53 -44.61
N GLU A 339 -16.79 33.92 -43.58
CA GLU A 339 -17.62 33.03 -42.76
C GLU A 339 -16.81 32.11 -41.84
N ASP A 340 -16.78 32.50 -40.56
CA ASP A 340 -16.31 31.71 -39.43
C ASP A 340 -17.09 30.39 -39.35
N HIS A 341 -16.40 29.28 -39.60
CA HIS A 341 -16.84 27.95 -39.18
C HIS A 341 -16.05 27.53 -37.95
N GLU A 342 -16.58 27.93 -36.80
CA GLU A 342 -16.19 27.44 -35.49
C GLU A 342 -16.78 26.04 -35.30
N CYS A 343 -15.91 25.03 -35.32
CA CYS A 343 -16.26 23.63 -35.10
C CYS A 343 -16.58 23.38 -33.61
N ARG A 344 -17.89 23.28 -33.34
CA ARG A 344 -18.58 22.54 -32.26
C ARG A 344 -17.74 22.00 -31.11
N ASP A 345 -17.99 22.52 -29.92
CA ASP A 345 -17.94 21.73 -28.68
C ASP A 345 -19.36 21.58 -28.10
N VAL A 346 -19.68 20.37 -27.66
CA VAL A 346 -21.02 19.90 -27.32
C VAL A 346 -21.19 19.92 -25.82
N HIS A 347 -21.75 21.00 -25.27
CA HIS A 347 -22.29 20.98 -23.91
C HIS A 347 -23.76 21.44 -23.88
N ILE A 348 -24.58 20.46 -23.50
CA ILE A 348 -26.02 20.52 -23.30
C ILE A 348 -26.32 21.47 -22.13
N ARG A 349 -27.10 22.53 -22.38
CA ARG A 349 -27.85 23.23 -21.33
C ARG A 349 -29.31 23.35 -21.75
N PRO A 350 -30.30 23.01 -20.90
CA PRO A 350 -31.69 22.87 -21.31
C PRO A 350 -32.36 24.23 -21.54
N GLN A 351 -33.13 24.29 -22.62
CA GLN A 351 -34.11 25.35 -22.86
C GLN A 351 -35.33 25.19 -21.96
N THR A 352 -35.88 26.33 -21.53
CA THR A 352 -37.34 26.55 -21.59
C THR A 352 -37.62 28.04 -21.70
N LYS A 353 -38.37 28.41 -22.73
CA LYS A 353 -38.84 29.77 -23.03
C LYS A 353 -39.90 30.25 -22.03
N PRO A 354 -40.00 31.57 -21.77
CA PRO A 354 -41.08 32.18 -21.00
C PRO A 354 -42.13 32.88 -21.90
N VAL A 355 -43.14 33.47 -21.23
CA VAL A 355 -44.21 34.43 -21.67
C VAL A 355 -45.54 33.73 -21.98
N SER A 356 -46.71 34.07 -21.41
CA SER A 356 -47.33 35.35 -20.98
C SER A 356 -48.45 35.07 -19.94
N SER A 357 -48.46 35.71 -18.76
CA SER A 357 -49.19 36.93 -18.35
C SER A 357 -50.72 36.83 -18.22
N SER A 358 -51.24 36.91 -16.98
CA SER A 358 -52.09 38.03 -16.52
C SER A 358 -52.47 37.92 -15.02
N LYS A 359 -52.02 38.92 -14.25
CA LYS A 359 -52.57 39.57 -13.03
C LYS A 359 -53.74 38.91 -12.28
N SER A 360 -53.58 38.70 -10.97
CA SER A 360 -54.12 39.55 -9.87
C SER A 360 -54.09 38.83 -8.51
N ASP A 361 -53.42 39.41 -7.51
CA ASP A 361 -53.61 39.15 -6.06
C ASP A 361 -54.82 39.96 -5.54
N PRO A 362 -55.26 39.86 -4.26
CA PRO A 362 -55.21 38.77 -3.25
C PRO A 362 -56.54 38.61 -2.46
N SER A 363 -56.83 37.47 -1.79
CA SER A 363 -57.53 37.47 -0.48
C SER A 363 -57.72 36.08 0.17
N LEU A 364 -57.66 36.14 1.49
CA LEU A 364 -57.85 35.21 2.61
C LEU A 364 -59.21 34.46 2.69
N VAL A 365 -59.19 33.29 3.35
CA VAL A 365 -60.23 32.59 4.19
C VAL A 365 -61.10 31.45 3.59
N GLU A 366 -60.99 30.27 4.27
CA GLU A 366 -61.93 29.13 4.48
C GLU A 366 -62.46 28.32 3.27
N LEU A 367 -62.79 27.02 3.32
CA LEU A 367 -63.22 26.11 4.39
C LEU A 367 -62.97 24.64 3.97
N GLU A 368 -62.99 23.73 4.94
CA GLU A 368 -62.75 22.28 4.87
C GLU A 368 -63.43 21.48 3.74
N ALA A 369 -62.71 20.47 3.21
CA ALA A 369 -63.23 19.14 2.87
C ALA A 369 -62.09 18.14 2.59
N GLY A 370 -61.92 17.07 3.40
CA GLY A 370 -61.14 15.90 2.93
C GLY A 370 -60.41 14.97 3.92
N GLY A 371 -60.82 14.84 5.19
CA GLY A 371 -60.11 14.07 6.24
C GLY A 371 -60.03 12.52 6.11
N LYS A 372 -59.90 11.95 4.91
CA LYS A 372 -59.70 10.51 4.70
C LYS A 372 -58.46 10.14 3.87
N GLY A 373 -57.90 11.05 3.07
CA GLY A 373 -56.68 10.79 2.28
C GLY A 373 -55.42 10.69 3.14
N ASP A 374 -55.23 11.64 4.06
CA ASP A 374 -53.99 11.77 4.84
C ASP A 374 -53.69 10.57 5.75
N ARG A 375 -54.71 9.82 6.20
CA ARG A 375 -54.50 8.63 7.05
C ARG A 375 -53.99 7.42 6.27
N PHE A 376 -54.40 7.24 5.03
CA PHE A 376 -53.91 6.15 4.18
C PHE A 376 -52.52 6.46 3.64
N ASP A 377 -52.25 7.73 3.33
CA ASP A 377 -50.92 8.17 2.91
C ASP A 377 -49.92 8.10 4.07
N ALA A 378 -50.30 8.52 5.28
CA ALA A 378 -49.45 8.36 6.47
C ALA A 378 -49.16 6.88 6.79
N LEU A 379 -50.13 5.98 6.60
CA LEU A 379 -49.93 4.54 6.79
C LEU A 379 -49.03 3.93 5.71
N ALA A 380 -49.16 4.37 4.46
CA ALA A 380 -48.32 3.93 3.35
C ALA A 380 -46.86 4.37 3.55
N VAL A 381 -46.65 5.62 3.99
CA VAL A 381 -45.32 6.14 4.35
C VAL A 381 -44.72 5.34 5.51
N ALA A 382 -45.49 5.10 6.58
CA ALA A 382 -45.00 4.30 7.72
C ALA A 382 -44.66 2.85 7.35
N LEU A 383 -45.41 2.24 6.44
CA LEU A 383 -45.11 0.90 5.91
C LEU A 383 -43.83 0.91 5.06
N GLN A 384 -43.64 1.94 4.23
CA GLN A 384 -42.45 2.09 3.41
C GLN A 384 -41.19 2.32 4.27
N GLU A 385 -41.30 3.14 5.32
CA GLU A 385 -40.25 3.35 6.31
C GLU A 385 -39.92 2.05 7.07
N LYS A 386 -40.93 1.26 7.46
CA LYS A 386 -40.71 -0.03 8.10
C LYS A 386 -40.01 -1.04 7.18
N VAL A 387 -40.37 -1.08 5.90
CA VAL A 387 -39.69 -1.94 4.90
C VAL A 387 -38.25 -1.47 4.70
N ALA A 388 -38.01 -0.16 4.61
CA ALA A 388 -36.66 0.39 4.53
C ALA A 388 -35.82 0.05 5.77
N ALA A 389 -36.39 0.16 6.97
CA ALA A 389 -35.74 -0.21 8.22
C ALA A 389 -35.41 -1.71 8.29
N LEU A 390 -36.33 -2.58 7.85
CA LEU A 390 -36.09 -4.03 7.80
C LEU A 390 -35.01 -4.42 6.78
N LEU A 391 -34.95 -3.75 5.63
CA LEU A 391 -33.88 -3.96 4.65
C LEU A 391 -32.51 -3.53 5.20
N LEU A 392 -32.45 -2.39 5.90
CA LEU A 392 -31.23 -1.94 6.57
C LEU A 392 -30.77 -2.91 7.67
N LEU A 393 -31.69 -3.42 8.48
CA LEU A 393 -31.40 -4.43 9.49
C LEU A 393 -30.88 -5.72 8.86
N SER A 394 -31.51 -6.20 7.79
CA SER A 394 -31.07 -7.40 7.06
C SER A 394 -29.66 -7.24 6.48
N GLN A 395 -29.34 -6.08 5.90
CA GLN A 395 -27.98 -5.80 5.41
C GLN A 395 -26.97 -5.71 6.55
N GLN A 396 -27.37 -5.18 7.71
CA GLN A 396 -26.50 -5.11 8.87
C GLN A 396 -26.21 -6.49 9.46
N GLU A 397 -27.20 -7.38 9.52
CA GLU A 397 -27.03 -8.78 9.93
C GLU A 397 -26.08 -9.53 8.98
N GLU A 398 -26.21 -9.34 7.67
CA GLU A 398 -25.31 -9.92 6.68
C GLU A 398 -23.87 -9.41 6.84
N ARG A 399 -23.67 -8.10 7.05
CA ARG A 399 -22.34 -7.55 7.34
C ARG A 399 -21.74 -8.15 8.62
N HIS A 400 -22.52 -8.23 9.69
CA HIS A 400 -22.04 -8.82 10.94
C HIS A 400 -21.69 -10.30 10.80
N LEU A 401 -22.40 -11.06 9.96
CA LEU A 401 -22.07 -12.45 9.67
C LEU A 401 -20.77 -12.57 8.86
N LEU A 402 -20.60 -11.74 7.83
CA LEU A 402 -19.39 -11.69 7.01
C LEU A 402 -18.16 -11.28 7.85
N GLU A 403 -18.31 -10.27 8.69
CA GLU A 403 -17.26 -9.81 9.61
C GLU A 403 -16.86 -10.91 10.60
N ARG A 404 -17.83 -11.62 11.18
CA ARG A 404 -17.55 -12.79 12.04
C ARG A 404 -16.78 -13.88 11.31
N ASN A 405 -17.18 -14.21 10.08
CA ASN A 405 -16.52 -15.24 9.28
C ASN A 405 -15.10 -14.82 8.89
N MET A 406 -14.89 -13.56 8.52
CA MET A 406 -13.57 -13.03 8.19
C MET A 406 -12.66 -13.02 9.43
N ASN A 407 -13.18 -12.58 10.58
CA ASN A 407 -12.43 -12.61 11.84
C ASN A 407 -12.05 -14.04 12.25
N ALA A 408 -12.95 -15.02 12.08
CA ALA A 408 -12.65 -16.43 12.34
C ALA A 408 -11.54 -16.97 11.41
N ALA A 409 -11.57 -16.63 10.12
CA ALA A 409 -10.54 -17.03 9.17
C ALA A 409 -9.18 -16.38 9.47
N LEU A 410 -9.18 -15.10 9.84
CA LEU A 410 -7.97 -14.38 10.26
C LEU A 410 -7.38 -14.99 11.54
N GLN A 411 -8.21 -15.30 12.53
CA GLN A 411 -7.79 -15.97 13.76
C GLN A 411 -7.15 -17.32 13.48
N GLN A 412 -7.76 -18.14 12.60
CA GLN A 412 -7.19 -19.42 12.19
C GLN A 412 -5.81 -19.26 11.51
N LYS A 413 -5.65 -18.21 10.69
CA LYS A 413 -4.36 -17.90 10.04
C LYS A 413 -3.30 -17.46 11.04
N ILE A 414 -3.67 -16.66 12.04
CA ILE A 414 -2.76 -16.26 13.13
C ILE A 414 -2.28 -17.51 13.89
N GLU A 415 -3.18 -18.42 14.25
CA GLU A 415 -2.83 -19.65 14.96
C GLU A 415 -1.95 -20.59 14.12
N GLU A 416 -2.19 -20.67 12.81
CA GLU A 416 -1.35 -21.42 11.87
C GLU A 416 0.07 -20.83 11.79
N LEU A 417 0.18 -19.51 11.66
CA LEU A 417 1.47 -18.81 11.62
C LEU A 417 2.24 -18.96 12.93
N GLN A 418 1.56 -18.88 14.07
CA GLN A 418 2.17 -19.13 15.38
C GLN A 418 2.71 -20.56 15.49
N ARG A 419 1.93 -21.57 15.06
CA ARG A 419 2.40 -22.97 15.02
C ARG A 419 3.61 -23.14 14.11
N ASN A 420 3.60 -22.53 12.92
CA ASN A 420 4.72 -22.58 11.98
C ASN A 420 5.97 -21.92 12.55
N LEU A 421 5.83 -20.77 13.21
CA LEU A 421 6.93 -20.07 13.85
C LEU A 421 7.58 -20.92 14.94
N VAL A 422 6.77 -21.54 15.80
CA VAL A 422 7.27 -22.45 16.84
C VAL A 422 7.98 -23.65 16.22
N GLN A 423 7.43 -24.25 15.16
CA GLN A 423 8.06 -25.36 14.46
C GLN A 423 9.43 -24.96 13.87
N VAL A 424 9.50 -23.87 13.12
CA VAL A 424 10.74 -23.38 12.50
C VAL A 424 11.78 -23.03 13.56
N THR A 425 11.34 -22.43 14.67
CA THR A 425 12.24 -22.12 15.79
C THR A 425 12.81 -23.38 16.41
N ASN A 426 11.98 -24.40 16.66
CA ASN A 426 12.44 -25.69 17.19
C ASN A 426 13.39 -26.40 16.23
N GLU A 427 13.11 -26.39 14.93
CA GLU A 427 13.99 -26.95 13.91
C GLU A 427 15.34 -26.22 13.84
N LYS A 428 15.33 -24.89 13.92
CA LYS A 428 16.56 -24.07 13.96
C LYS A 428 17.37 -24.34 15.22
N VAL A 429 16.72 -24.43 16.38
CA VAL A 429 17.39 -24.78 17.65
C VAL A 429 18.02 -26.17 17.54
N LYS A 430 17.29 -27.15 17.00
CA LYS A 430 17.81 -28.50 16.79
C LYS A 430 19.03 -28.50 15.86
N ALA A 431 18.98 -27.79 14.74
CA ALA A 431 20.12 -27.66 13.83
C ALA A 431 21.33 -26.99 14.50
N LEU A 432 21.11 -25.97 15.32
CA LEU A 432 22.18 -25.32 16.10
C LEU A 432 22.79 -26.26 17.14
N VAL A 433 21.99 -27.09 17.80
CA VAL A 433 22.47 -28.10 18.75
C VAL A 433 23.29 -29.18 18.04
N GLU A 434 22.81 -29.70 16.91
CA GLU A 434 23.55 -30.67 16.09
C GLU A 434 24.87 -30.07 15.57
N PHE A 435 24.85 -28.79 15.16
CA PHE A 435 26.06 -28.08 14.76
C PHE A 435 27.06 -27.90 15.91
N ALA A 436 26.57 -27.58 17.12
CA ALA A 436 27.42 -27.48 18.31
C ALA A 436 28.07 -28.83 18.67
N GLN A 437 27.31 -29.94 18.57
CA GLN A 437 27.83 -31.29 18.77
C GLN A 437 28.92 -31.64 17.75
N LEU A 438 28.68 -31.38 16.46
CA LEU A 438 29.68 -31.60 15.40
C LEU A 438 30.95 -30.77 15.63
N LYS A 439 30.81 -29.52 16.09
CA LYS A 439 31.95 -28.67 16.44
C LYS A 439 32.75 -29.26 17.61
N GLN A 440 32.07 -29.81 18.62
CA GLN A 440 32.72 -30.48 19.75
C GLN A 440 33.43 -31.76 19.32
N GLU A 441 32.80 -32.59 18.48
CA GLU A 441 33.44 -33.80 17.93
C GLU A 441 34.67 -33.46 17.09
N HIS A 442 34.61 -32.41 16.28
CA HIS A 442 35.76 -31.92 15.50
C HIS A 442 36.90 -31.47 16.42
N GLN A 443 36.60 -30.76 17.50
CA GLN A 443 37.60 -30.35 18.49
C GLN A 443 38.24 -31.55 19.19
N LEU A 444 37.44 -32.55 19.57
CA LEU A 444 37.94 -33.81 20.15
C LEU A 444 38.80 -34.61 19.17
N LEU A 445 38.48 -34.59 17.87
CA LEU A 445 39.31 -35.21 16.83
C LEU A 445 40.64 -34.49 16.65
N ILE A 446 40.65 -33.16 16.69
CA ILE A 446 41.90 -32.36 16.69
C ILE A 446 42.75 -32.72 17.91
N GLU A 447 42.17 -32.76 19.10
CA GLU A 447 42.89 -33.12 20.34
C GLU A 447 43.44 -34.55 20.31
N LYS A 448 42.68 -35.50 19.74
CA LYS A 448 43.17 -36.88 19.53
C LYS A 448 44.32 -36.95 18.53
N LEU A 449 44.27 -36.19 17.44
CA LEU A 449 45.35 -36.12 16.46
C LEU A 449 46.63 -35.51 17.08
N ASP A 450 46.47 -34.51 17.95
CA ASP A 450 47.57 -33.91 18.73
C ASP A 450 48.14 -34.87 19.79
N GLN A 451 47.32 -35.78 20.33
CA GLN A 451 47.77 -36.83 21.25
C GLN A 451 48.45 -38.00 20.52
N GLU A 452 47.97 -38.37 19.33
CA GLU A 452 48.59 -39.38 18.44
C GLU A 452 49.94 -38.89 17.90
N THR A 453 50.08 -37.61 17.56
CA THR A 453 51.39 -37.03 17.17
C THR A 453 52.36 -36.93 18.35
N LYS A 454 51.86 -36.81 19.59
CA LYS A 454 52.70 -36.89 20.81
C LYS A 454 53.08 -38.31 21.20
N HIS A 455 52.22 -39.31 20.94
CA HIS A 455 52.55 -40.73 21.12
C HIS A 455 53.31 -41.34 19.93
N GLY A 456 53.31 -40.69 18.76
CA GLY A 456 54.03 -41.11 17.56
C GLY A 456 55.56 -41.02 17.62
N LYS A 457 56.13 -40.65 18.77
CA LYS A 457 57.59 -40.68 18.99
C LYS A 457 58.07 -41.83 19.89
N ALA A 458 57.16 -42.67 20.40
CA ALA A 458 57.52 -43.86 21.14
C ALA A 458 56.62 -45.02 20.72
N MET A 459 57.22 -46.00 20.03
CA MET A 459 56.77 -47.39 19.82
C MET A 459 56.61 -47.78 18.35
N VAL A 460 57.76 -48.04 17.72
CA VAL A 460 57.86 -49.03 16.64
C VAL A 460 57.69 -50.41 17.28
N SER A 461 56.70 -51.20 16.84
CA SER A 461 56.82 -52.66 16.60
C SER A 461 55.46 -53.39 16.59
N VAL A 462 55.08 -53.83 15.38
CA VAL A 462 54.51 -55.16 15.07
C VAL A 462 53.05 -55.47 15.46
N GLY A 463 52.26 -55.83 14.44
CA GLY A 463 51.13 -56.77 14.59
C GLY A 463 49.93 -56.46 13.70
N GLU A 464 49.81 -57.18 12.57
CA GLU A 464 48.67 -57.17 11.64
C GLU A 464 47.29 -57.15 12.33
N ARG A 465 46.36 -56.33 11.81
CA ARG A 465 44.96 -56.73 11.59
C ARG A 465 44.15 -55.67 10.80
N LYS A 466 43.78 -56.08 9.58
CA LYS A 466 42.50 -55.84 8.89
C LYS A 466 41.92 -54.41 8.96
N LEU A 467 42.22 -53.60 7.94
CA LEU A 467 41.41 -52.46 7.54
C LEU A 467 40.06 -52.98 7.00
N ILE A 468 39.02 -52.93 7.83
CA ILE A 468 37.63 -52.97 7.36
C ILE A 468 37.29 -51.55 6.94
N THR A 469 37.28 -51.31 5.63
CA THR A 469 36.60 -50.18 5.02
C THR A 469 35.11 -50.31 5.33
N HIS A 470 34.60 -49.57 6.30
CA HIS A 470 33.18 -49.26 6.36
C HIS A 470 32.99 -47.87 5.77
N GLU A 471 32.30 -47.83 4.63
CA GLU A 471 31.81 -46.64 3.95
C GLU A 471 31.29 -45.59 4.95
N ARG A 472 31.82 -44.37 4.87
CA ARG A 472 31.15 -43.16 5.38
C ARG A 472 30.98 -42.15 4.24
N ASP A 473 30.42 -42.57 3.12
CA ASP A 473 29.89 -41.65 2.08
C ASP A 473 28.39 -41.36 2.31
N GLY A 474 28.02 -40.98 3.53
CA GLY A 474 26.60 -40.88 3.92
C GLY A 474 26.17 -39.66 4.74
N SER A 475 27.07 -38.91 5.40
CA SER A 475 26.61 -37.88 6.34
C SER A 475 26.27 -36.54 5.65
N LEU A 476 27.12 -36.07 4.74
CA LEU A 476 26.95 -34.78 4.07
C LEU A 476 25.85 -34.76 3.01
N LYS A 477 25.62 -35.88 2.31
CA LYS A 477 24.51 -36.00 1.33
C LYS A 477 23.13 -36.02 2.00
N ASN A 478 23.04 -36.42 3.26
CA ASN A 478 21.78 -36.48 3.99
C ASN A 478 21.32 -35.12 4.52
N LEU A 479 22.23 -34.15 4.69
CA LEU A 479 21.86 -32.79 5.09
C LEU A 479 21.22 -32.00 3.94
N LEU A 480 21.76 -32.13 2.72
CA LEU A 480 21.23 -31.42 1.54
C LEU A 480 19.94 -32.05 0.99
N LYS A 481 19.67 -33.32 1.27
CA LYS A 481 18.40 -33.98 0.90
C LYS A 481 17.25 -33.75 1.90
N LYS A 482 17.54 -33.32 3.14
CA LYS A 482 16.52 -33.12 4.21
C LYS A 482 16.02 -31.69 4.35
N THR A 483 16.62 -30.73 3.66
CA THR A 483 16.03 -29.39 3.47
C THR A 483 14.89 -29.50 2.46
N TYR A 484 13.73 -29.95 2.93
CA TYR A 484 12.47 -29.97 2.19
C TYR A 484 12.02 -28.54 1.87
N LEU A 485 12.60 -27.94 0.83
CA LEU A 485 12.00 -26.81 0.10
C LEU A 485 10.66 -27.22 -0.57
N SER A 486 10.35 -28.51 -0.60
CA SER A 486 9.15 -29.09 -1.19
C SER A 486 7.83 -28.77 -0.46
N ARG A 487 7.84 -28.06 0.69
CA ARG A 487 6.61 -27.67 1.40
C ARG A 487 6.11 -26.26 1.06
N TRP A 488 6.85 -25.51 0.24
CA TRP A 488 6.44 -24.17 -0.23
C TRP A 488 5.52 -24.20 -1.47
N ILE A 489 5.29 -25.38 -2.03
CA ILE A 489 4.24 -25.64 -3.04
C ILE A 489 3.32 -26.68 -2.41
N GLY A 490 2.08 -26.30 -2.13
CA GLY A 490 1.13 -27.12 -1.37
C GLY A 490 0.92 -28.52 -1.96
N PRO A 491 0.59 -29.55 -1.15
CA PRO A 491 0.39 -30.89 -1.67
C PRO A 491 -0.86 -30.95 -2.56
N LEU A 492 -0.66 -31.42 -3.79
CA LEU A 492 -1.70 -31.97 -4.65
C LEU A 492 -2.22 -33.27 -4.01
N ASP A 493 -3.54 -33.40 -3.94
CA ASP A 493 -4.29 -34.52 -3.35
C ASP A 493 -3.69 -35.90 -3.69
N LYS A 494 -3.35 -36.66 -2.65
CA LYS A 494 -3.29 -38.13 -2.67
C LYS A 494 -3.95 -38.65 -1.40
N SER A 495 -5.27 -38.77 -1.46
CA SER A 495 -6.02 -39.65 -0.58
C SER A 495 -6.39 -40.90 -1.38
N GLY A 496 -5.95 -42.05 -0.89
CA GLY A 496 -6.35 -43.37 -1.37
C GLY A 496 -6.24 -44.34 -0.19
N ASN A 497 -7.40 -44.89 0.20
CA ASN A 497 -7.68 -45.96 1.17
C ASN A 497 -7.51 -45.58 2.66
N GLU A 498 -8.49 -45.76 3.56
CA GLU A 498 -9.60 -46.74 3.62
C GLU A 498 -10.73 -46.31 4.61
N VAL A 499 -11.97 -46.71 4.23
CA VAL A 499 -13.18 -47.08 5.02
C VAL A 499 -14.01 -46.03 5.79
N ASP A 500 -15.12 -45.66 5.13
CA ASP A 500 -16.53 -45.58 5.55
C ASP A 500 -16.95 -45.18 6.98
N SER A 501 -17.63 -44.03 7.07
CA SER A 501 -19.00 -43.90 7.61
C SER A 501 -19.62 -42.55 7.17
N ASN A 502 -20.67 -42.61 6.35
CA ASN A 502 -21.52 -41.49 5.88
C ASN A 502 -22.72 -41.28 6.87
N PRO A 503 -23.67 -40.32 6.72
CA PRO A 503 -23.75 -39.10 5.89
C PRO A 503 -24.26 -37.82 6.63
N ASN A 504 -24.05 -36.60 6.07
CA ASN A 504 -25.11 -35.74 5.49
C ASN A 504 -24.72 -34.26 5.28
N ASN A 505 -25.23 -33.75 4.15
CA ASN A 505 -25.56 -32.37 3.75
C ASN A 505 -24.46 -31.43 3.22
N GLU A 506 -24.17 -31.65 1.94
CA GLU A 506 -24.36 -30.71 0.80
C GLU A 506 -24.33 -29.19 1.04
N GLY A 507 -23.47 -28.51 0.26
CA GLY A 507 -23.55 -27.07 0.04
C GLY A 507 -22.23 -26.34 -0.24
N LYS A 508 -21.29 -26.91 -1.00
CA LYS A 508 -20.07 -26.19 -1.44
C LYS A 508 -20.23 -25.68 -2.87
N PHE A 509 -20.41 -24.38 -3.03
CA PHE A 509 -19.96 -23.69 -4.25
C PHE A 509 -18.51 -23.27 -4.07
N LEU A 510 -17.66 -23.84 -4.93
CA LEU A 510 -16.24 -23.55 -5.06
C LEU A 510 -16.07 -22.17 -5.70
N ASN A 511 -15.40 -21.25 -5.02
CA ASN A 511 -14.65 -20.19 -5.70
C ASN A 511 -13.26 -20.08 -5.08
N LYS A 512 -12.32 -20.83 -5.67
CA LYS A 512 -10.88 -20.68 -5.45
C LYS A 512 -10.41 -19.43 -6.21
N ARG A 513 -9.95 -18.41 -5.49
CA ARG A 513 -8.97 -17.46 -6.02
C ARG A 513 -8.03 -17.01 -4.90
N SER A 514 -6.95 -17.75 -4.73
CA SER A 514 -5.83 -17.39 -3.88
C SER A 514 -4.87 -16.53 -4.69
N THR A 515 -4.86 -15.22 -4.44
CA THR A 515 -3.77 -14.32 -4.82
C THR A 515 -2.81 -14.20 -3.64
N SER A 516 -1.65 -14.83 -3.80
CA SER A 516 -0.45 -14.59 -2.98
C SER A 516 0.20 -13.30 -3.48
N MET A 517 0.29 -12.27 -2.63
CA MET A 517 1.26 -11.18 -2.80
C MET A 517 2.00 -10.98 -1.48
N ASP A 518 3.30 -11.22 -1.54
CA ASP A 518 4.27 -10.95 -0.50
C ASP A 518 4.43 -9.43 -0.30
N PHE A 519 4.26 -8.98 0.94
CA PHE A 519 4.82 -7.72 1.44
C PHE A 519 6.05 -8.06 2.29
N ALA A 520 7.25 -7.67 1.82
CA ALA A 520 8.33 -7.14 2.66
C ALA A 520 9.61 -6.89 1.84
N ARG A 521 10.08 -5.64 1.78
CA ARG A 521 11.32 -5.16 2.44
C ARG A 521 11.67 -3.71 2.05
N GLN A 522 11.31 -2.81 2.97
CA GLN A 522 12.23 -1.81 3.57
C GLN A 522 13.19 -2.59 4.51
N VAL A 523 14.46 -2.30 4.81
CA VAL A 523 15.37 -1.14 4.78
C VAL A 523 16.81 -1.71 4.79
N PHE A 524 17.80 -1.01 4.19
CA PHE A 524 19.15 -0.76 4.76
C PHE A 524 19.90 0.27 3.89
N TYR A 525 19.66 1.56 4.15
CA TYR A 525 20.60 2.62 4.56
C TYR A 525 19.84 3.95 4.63
#